data_AF-A0A955T1R6-F1
#
_entry.id   AF-A0A955T1R6-F1
#
_cell.length_a   1.000
_cell.length_b   1.000
_cell.length_c   1.000
_cell.angle_alpha   90.00
_cell.angle_beta   90.00
_cell.angle_gamma   90.00
#
_symmetry.space_group_name_H-M   'P 1'
#
loop_
_entity.id
_entity.type
_entity.pdbx_description
1 polymer ?
#
loop_
_entity_poly.entity_id
_entity_poly.type
_entity_poly.pdbx_seq_one_letter_code
_entity_poly.pdbx_strand_id
1 'polypeptide(L)' 'EIHRFENRPVHLRGTLHWDFPRIFSEILEAIGKFIRRYNTPPAGVSCDSWGVDFGLIDSRGHLLGNPVHYRDKRTEG' A
#
# COMPACT_ATOMS: atom_id res chain seq x y z
N GLU A 1 -11.48 -14.26 5.97
CA GLU A 1 -10.95 -12.88 5.82
C GLU A 1 -10.76 -12.27 7.21
N ILE A 2 -9.58 -11.69 7.52
CA ILE A 2 -9.25 -11.11 8.86
C ILE A 2 -9.52 -9.60 8.90
N HIS A 3 -9.19 -8.89 7.81
CA HIS A 3 -9.31 -7.45 7.72
C HIS A 3 -9.50 -7.05 6.26
N ARG A 4 -10.52 -6.23 6.01
CA ARG A 4 -10.80 -5.62 4.70
C ARG A 4 -10.89 -4.12 4.93
N PHE A 5 -10.22 -3.38 4.06
CA PHE A 5 -10.21 -1.93 4.09
C PHE A 5 -10.39 -1.41 2.67
N GLU A 6 -10.84 -0.16 2.58
CA GLU A 6 -11.02 0.48 1.30
C GLU A 6 -9.70 1.06 0.79
N ASN A 7 -9.34 0.69 -0.44
CA ASN A 7 -8.16 1.22 -1.11
C ASN A 7 -8.54 2.46 -1.93
N ARG A 8 -8.51 3.64 -1.28
CA ARG A 8 -8.85 4.92 -1.92
C ARG A 8 -7.58 5.61 -2.44
N PRO A 9 -7.48 5.89 -3.75
CA PRO A 9 -6.46 6.79 -4.27
C PRO A 9 -6.62 8.21 -3.71
N VAL A 10 -5.52 8.95 -3.64
CA VAL A 10 -5.50 10.32 -3.11
C VAL A 10 -4.98 11.28 -4.17
N HIS A 11 -5.69 12.39 -4.38
CA HIS A 11 -5.22 13.48 -5.23
C HIS A 11 -4.32 14.41 -4.42
N LEU A 12 -3.07 14.53 -4.82
CA LEU A 12 -2.09 15.42 -4.20
C LEU A 12 -1.48 16.29 -5.30
N ARG A 13 -1.69 17.61 -5.20
CA ARG A 13 -1.12 18.61 -6.13
C ARG A 13 -1.38 18.30 -7.62
N GLY A 14 -2.57 17.79 -7.94
CA GLY A 14 -2.97 17.47 -9.32
C GLY A 14 -2.54 16.09 -9.81
N THR A 15 -1.83 15.30 -9.00
CA THR A 15 -1.46 13.92 -9.31
C THR A 15 -2.26 12.95 -8.44
N LEU A 16 -2.74 11.86 -9.03
CA LEU A 16 -3.40 10.77 -8.37
C LEU A 16 -2.35 9.77 -7.86
N HIS A 17 -2.33 9.55 -6.55
CA HIS A 17 -1.41 8.63 -5.89
C HIS A 17 -2.13 7.48 -5.20
N TRP A 18 -1.42 6.38 -4.99
CA TRP A 18 -1.78 5.42 -3.96
C TRP A 18 -1.55 6.03 -2.58
N ASP A 19 -2.51 5.86 -1.67
CA ASP A 19 -2.33 6.20 -0.26
C ASP A 19 -1.49 5.12 0.45
N PHE A 20 -0.21 5.04 0.08
CA PHE A 20 0.71 4.01 0.55
C PHE A 20 0.84 3.96 2.09
N PRO A 21 0.96 5.10 2.82
CA PRO A 21 0.98 5.09 4.28
C PRO A 21 -0.26 4.43 4.89
N ARG A 22 -1.45 4.73 4.36
CA ARG A 22 -2.68 4.10 4.81
C ARG A 22 -2.68 2.61 4.50
N ILE A 23 -2.40 2.21 3.25
CA ILE A 23 -2.34 0.78 2.87
C ILE A 23 -1.41 0.00 3.81
N PHE A 24 -0.22 0.54 4.08
CA PHE A 24 0.74 -0.10 4.98
C PHE A 24 0.21 -0.19 6.42
N SER A 25 -0.43 0.87 6.94
CA SER A 25 -1.04 0.85 8.27
C SER A 25 -2.15 -0.20 8.39
N GLU A 26 -2.96 -0.38 7.35
CA GLU A 26 -4.05 -1.36 7.33
C GLU A 26 -3.52 -2.81 7.27
N ILE A 27 -2.39 -3.04 6.58
CA ILE A 27 -1.67 -4.32 6.61
C ILE A 27 -1.16 -4.63 8.03
N LEU A 28 -0.56 -3.65 8.71
CA LEU A 28 -0.11 -3.83 10.09
C LEU A 28 -1.28 -4.12 11.04
N GLU A 29 -2.41 -3.43 10.86
CA GLU A 29 -3.63 -3.72 11.64
C GLU A 29 -4.16 -5.12 11.37
N ALA A 30 -4.13 -5.61 10.12
CA ALA A 30 -4.50 -6.98 9.78
C ALA A 30 -3.62 -8.02 10.50
N ILE A 31 -2.30 -7.80 10.52
CA ILE A 31 -1.34 -8.66 11.24
C ILE A 31 -1.61 -8.61 12.75
N GLY A 32 -1.84 -7.42 13.30
CA GLY A 32 -2.21 -7.25 14.71
C GLY A 32 -3.50 -7.99 15.08
N LYS A 33 -4.53 -7.92 14.23
CA LYS A 33 -5.79 -8.66 14.39
C LYS A 33 -5.56 -10.17 14.33
N PHE A 34 -4.70 -10.66 13.43
CA PHE A 34 -4.36 -12.08 13.35
C PHE A 34 -3.73 -12.56 14.66
N ILE A 35 -2.71 -11.87 15.16
CA ILE A 35 -2.00 -12.25 16.40
C ILE A 35 -2.96 -12.26 17.59
N ARG A 36 -3.81 -11.23 17.73
CA ARG A 36 -4.81 -11.17 18.81
C ARG A 36 -5.83 -12.32 18.73
N ARG A 37 -6.20 -12.74 17.53
CA ARG A 37 -7.19 -13.81 17.31
C ARG A 37 -6.63 -15.21 17.57
N TYR A 38 -5.40 -15.47 17.15
CA TYR A 38 -4.81 -16.82 17.19
C TYR A 38 -3.73 -17.01 18.26
N ASN A 39 -3.37 -15.93 18.97
CA ASN A 39 -2.34 -15.92 20.01
C ASN A 39 -0.99 -16.50 19.54
N THR A 40 -0.65 -16.28 18.28
CA THR A 40 0.58 -16.78 17.64
C THR A 40 0.93 -15.90 16.43
N PRO A 41 2.22 -15.73 16.06
CA PRO A 41 2.60 -15.05 14.82
C PRO A 41 2.20 -15.85 13.57
N PRO A 42 1.97 -15.18 12.42
CA PRO A 42 1.82 -15.86 11.14
C PRO A 42 3.08 -16.67 10.80
N ALA A 43 2.90 -17.89 10.28
CA ALA A 43 4.03 -18.71 9.80
C ALA A 43 4.64 -18.18 8.48
N GLY A 44 3.95 -17.27 7.79
CA GLY A 44 4.39 -16.65 6.55
C GLY A 44 3.43 -15.55 6.11
N VAL A 45 3.90 -14.68 5.21
CA VAL A 45 3.11 -13.59 4.60
C VAL A 45 3.36 -13.61 3.09
N SER A 46 2.28 -13.54 2.32
CA SER A 46 2.31 -13.36 0.87
C SER A 46 1.54 -12.09 0.51
N CYS A 47 2.03 -11.36 -0.48
CA CYS A 47 1.36 -10.17 -1.01
C CYS A 47 1.12 -10.36 -2.51
N ASP A 48 -0.07 -9.98 -2.97
CA ASP A 48 -0.39 -9.82 -4.38
C ASP A 48 -0.91 -8.40 -4.62
N SER A 49 -0.62 -7.86 -5.80
CA SER A 49 -1.14 -6.58 -6.24
C SER A 49 -1.37 -6.57 -7.74
N TRP A 50 -2.10 -5.57 -8.21
CA TRP A 50 -2.09 -5.17 -9.61
C TRP A 50 -0.65 -4.84 -10.04
N GLY A 51 -0.33 -5.06 -11.31
CA GLY A 51 0.97 -4.67 -11.89
C GLY A 51 1.03 -3.20 -12.30
N VAL A 52 2.05 -2.84 -13.08
CA VAL A 52 2.30 -1.52 -13.70
C VAL A 52 2.79 -0.44 -12.74
N ASP A 53 2.24 -0.35 -11.53
CA ASP A 53 2.62 0.68 -10.56
C ASP A 53 3.91 0.34 -9.81
N PHE A 54 4.69 1.38 -9.49
CA PHE A 54 5.97 1.27 -8.80
C PHE A 54 6.22 2.46 -7.87
N GLY A 55 6.95 2.22 -6.79
CA GLY A 55 7.49 3.25 -5.90
C GLY A 55 8.98 3.47 -6.16
N LEU A 56 9.44 4.71 -6.03
CA LEU A 56 10.86 5.05 -6.14
C LEU A 56 11.48 5.13 -4.75
N ILE A 57 12.66 4.53 -4.56
CA ILE A 57 13.39 4.53 -3.30
C ILE A 57 14.76 5.19 -3.43
N ASP A 58 15.25 5.79 -2.35
CA ASP A 58 16.62 6.28 -2.25
C ASP A 58 17.61 5.14 -1.98
N SER A 59 18.91 5.45 -1.96
CA SER A 59 19.98 4.47 -1.69
C SER A 59 19.96 3.90 -0.27
N ARG A 60 19.16 4.47 0.64
CA ARG A 60 18.96 4.02 2.01
C ARG A 60 17.67 3.21 2.16
N GLY A 61 16.92 3.02 1.08
CA GLY A 61 15.66 2.29 1.06
C GLY A 61 14.43 3.10 1.49
N HIS A 62 14.54 4.43 1.60
CA HIS A 62 13.37 5.26 1.89
C HIS A 62 12.58 5.56 0.62
N LEU A 63 11.26 5.53 0.74
CA LEU A 63 10.36 5.93 -0.33
C LEU A 63 10.51 7.44 -0.61
N LEU A 64 10.81 7.79 -1.86
CA LEU A 64 11.00 9.19 -2.29
C LEU A 64 9.70 10.00 -2.37
N GLY A 65 8.56 9.31 -2.44
CA GLY A 65 7.23 9.91 -2.46
C GLY A 65 6.15 8.85 -2.66
N ASN A 66 4.89 9.21 -2.44
CA ASN A 66 3.79 8.27 -2.63
C ASN A 66 3.77 7.74 -4.08
N PRO A 67 3.62 6.42 -4.31
CA PRO A 67 3.55 5.87 -5.64
C PRO A 67 2.40 6.50 -6.43
N VAL A 68 2.67 6.88 -7.67
CA VAL A 68 1.62 7.42 -8.56
C VAL A 68 0.71 6.28 -8.99
N HIS A 69 -0.59 6.53 -9.00
CA HIS A 69 -1.59 5.56 -9.40
C HIS A 69 -1.61 5.42 -10.93
N TYR A 70 -1.73 4.22 -11.49
CA TYR A 70 -1.71 4.02 -12.95
C TYR A 70 -2.79 4.79 -13.73
N ARG A 71 -3.89 5.14 -13.05
CA ARG A 71 -4.98 5.99 -13.61
C ARG A 71 -4.72 7.49 -13.53
N ASP A 72 -3.55 7.91 -13.07
CA ASP A 72 -3.17 9.31 -13.13
C ASP A 72 -3.05 9.79 -14.59
N LYS A 73 -3.43 11.04 -14.83
CA LYS A 73 -3.49 11.60 -16.18
C LYS A 73 -2.13 11.98 -16.76
N ARG A 74 -1.02 11.86 -16.01
CA ARG A 74 0.33 12.23 -16.49
C ARG A 74 0.79 11.49 -17.75
N THR A 75 0.17 10.35 -18.08
CA THR A 75 0.48 9.57 -19.28
C THR A 75 -0.54 9.76 -20.40
N GLU A 76 -1.53 10.65 -20.22
CA GLU A 76 -2.43 11.07 -21.31
C GLU A 76 -1.64 11.96 -22.29
N GLY A 77 -1.70 11.64 -23.58
CA GLY A 77 -1.05 12.36 -24.68
C GLY A 77 -2.05 12.88 -25.69
#